data_AF-A0A7S2BI45-F1
#
_entry.id   AF-A0A7S2BI45-F1
#
_cell.length_a   1.000
_cell.length_b   1.000
_cell.length_c   1.000
_cell.angle_alpha   90.00
_cell.angle_beta   90.00
_cell.angle_gamma   90.00
#
_symmetry.space_group_name_H-M   'P 1'
#
loop_
_entity.id
_entity.type
_entity.pdbx_description
1 polymer ?
#
loop_
_entity_poly.entity_id
_entity_poly.type
_entity_poly.pdbx_seq_one_letter_code
_entity_poly.pdbx_strand_id
1 'polypeptide(L)'
;HLSVHDREGGLVRQLTTGEWMVEELVHLDENAGVVYYMSSEGDYLQRHLHRVALDGSAPPERLTSRSGVHGSVRGGGMAVAHDHSAFVDQCSAADTPVATSLCPLPPLSSLPQSTASDAAEDAVLPLFDAAQADARVSSMSTVLRPPRFVTLPSTDGMVTLQAALYDPDVSRFGPGPHP
;
A
#
# COMPACT_ATOMS: atom_id res chain seq x y z
N HIS A 1 0.03 13.23 8.05
CA HIS A 1 -1.35 13.48 7.61
C HIS A 1 -1.42 14.67 6.68
N LEU A 2 -2.44 14.72 5.83
CA LEU A 2 -2.70 15.82 4.89
C LEU A 2 -3.67 16.85 5.49
N SER A 3 -3.32 18.11 5.31
CA SER A 3 -4.12 19.30 5.65
C SER A 3 -4.01 20.33 4.53
N VAL A 4 -5.06 21.11 4.35
CA VAL A 4 -5.09 22.31 3.52
C VAL A 4 -4.88 23.52 4.44
N HIS A 5 -3.92 24.37 4.06
CA HIS A 5 -3.65 25.63 4.73
C HIS A 5 -3.89 26.79 3.76
N ASP A 6 -4.25 27.96 4.31
CA ASP A 6 -4.32 29.20 3.54
C ASP A 6 -2.91 29.77 3.29
N ARG A 7 -2.84 30.92 2.61
CA ARG A 7 -1.57 31.56 2.26
C ARG A 7 -0.81 32.07 3.49
N GLU A 8 -1.52 32.35 4.56
CA GLU A 8 -1.02 32.82 5.84
C GLU A 8 -0.61 31.66 6.77
N GLY A 9 -0.82 30.41 6.35
CA GLY A 9 -0.52 29.19 7.10
C GLY A 9 -1.60 28.77 8.09
N GLY A 10 -2.77 29.42 8.06
CA GLY A 10 -3.94 29.05 8.83
C GLY A 10 -4.51 27.70 8.36
N LEU A 11 -4.86 26.83 9.29
CA LEU A 11 -5.48 25.54 8.99
C LEU A 11 -6.89 25.76 8.44
N VAL A 12 -7.07 25.48 7.14
CA VAL A 12 -8.38 25.53 6.48
C VAL A 12 -9.11 24.22 6.69
N ARG A 13 -8.40 23.09 6.54
CA ARG A 13 -9.02 21.76 6.59
C ARG A 13 -8.04 20.65 6.89
N GLN A 14 -8.46 19.67 7.68
CA GLN A 14 -7.78 18.39 7.82
C GLN A 14 -8.40 17.37 6.86
N LEU A 15 -7.60 16.75 5.99
CA LEU A 15 -8.07 15.77 4.99
C LEU A 15 -7.97 14.33 5.47
N THR A 16 -6.99 14.04 6.33
CA THR A 16 -6.73 12.70 6.84
C THR A 16 -6.41 12.73 8.33
N THR A 17 -6.79 11.70 9.06
CA THR A 17 -6.52 11.53 10.50
C THR A 17 -6.50 10.05 10.86
N GLY A 18 -5.69 9.64 11.82
CA GLY A 18 -5.73 8.29 12.39
C GLY A 18 -4.39 7.85 12.95
N GLU A 19 -4.32 6.64 13.49
CA GLU A 19 -3.07 6.04 13.97
C GLU A 19 -2.30 5.34 12.83
N TRP A 20 -2.02 6.11 11.78
CA TRP A 20 -1.31 5.66 10.57
C TRP A 20 -0.64 6.86 9.89
N MET A 21 0.30 6.61 8.97
CA MET A 21 1.03 7.69 8.30
C MET A 21 0.68 7.83 6.82
N VAL A 22 0.74 9.08 6.35
CA VAL A 22 0.85 9.39 4.92
C VAL A 22 2.34 9.34 4.60
N GLU A 23 2.71 8.50 3.64
CA GLU A 23 4.11 8.24 3.30
C GLU A 23 4.60 9.08 2.12
N GLU A 24 3.76 9.24 1.10
CA GLU A 24 4.15 9.86 -0.15
C GLU A 24 2.98 10.60 -0.79
N LEU A 25 3.23 11.77 -1.35
CA LEU A 25 2.31 12.43 -2.28
C LEU A 25 2.67 12.00 -3.70
N VAL A 26 1.75 11.30 -4.36
CA VAL A 26 1.99 10.70 -5.69
C VAL A 26 1.61 11.69 -6.78
N HIS A 27 0.45 12.32 -6.67
CA HIS A 27 -0.06 13.23 -7.69
C HIS A 27 -1.08 14.22 -7.12
N LEU A 28 -1.22 15.38 -7.75
CA LEU A 28 -2.24 16.37 -7.46
C LEU A 28 -2.94 16.76 -8.76
N ASP A 29 -4.24 16.48 -8.85
CA ASP A 29 -5.11 17.06 -9.87
C ASP A 29 -5.61 18.42 -9.36
N GLU A 30 -4.94 19.50 -9.77
CA GLU A 30 -5.32 20.86 -9.38
C GLU A 30 -6.68 21.28 -9.96
N ASN A 31 -7.03 20.78 -11.15
CA ASN A 31 -8.26 21.18 -11.82
C ASN A 31 -9.49 20.54 -11.17
N ALA A 32 -9.36 19.28 -10.75
CA ALA A 32 -10.42 18.60 -10.00
C ALA A 32 -10.31 18.77 -8.48
N GLY A 33 -9.19 19.29 -7.98
CA GLY A 33 -8.93 19.46 -6.55
C GLY A 33 -8.80 18.13 -5.80
N VAL A 34 -8.10 17.14 -6.38
CA VAL A 34 -7.94 15.80 -5.80
C VAL A 34 -6.47 15.46 -5.64
N VAL A 35 -6.09 14.96 -4.46
CA VAL A 35 -4.72 14.50 -4.17
C VAL A 35 -4.67 12.98 -4.06
N TYR A 36 -3.65 12.39 -4.68
CA TYR A 36 -3.34 10.96 -4.65
C TYR A 36 -2.11 10.74 -3.77
N TYR A 37 -2.20 9.81 -2.83
CA TYR A 37 -1.16 9.63 -1.81
C TYR A 37 -1.03 8.17 -1.38
N MET A 38 0.15 7.81 -0.88
CA MET A 38 0.42 6.51 -0.26
C MET A 38 0.25 6.61 1.25
N SER A 39 -0.35 5.58 1.86
CA SER A 39 -0.46 5.48 3.32
C SER A 39 -0.32 4.06 3.83
N SER A 40 -0.02 3.96 5.12
CA SER A 40 -0.04 2.73 5.91
C SER A 40 -1.40 2.51 6.60
N GLU A 41 -2.48 3.08 6.05
CA GLU A 41 -3.81 3.00 6.65
C GLU A 41 -4.33 1.55 6.60
N GLY A 42 -4.79 1.05 7.76
CA GLY A 42 -5.38 -0.28 7.90
C GLY A 42 -4.41 -1.35 8.43
N ASP A 43 -3.21 -1.46 7.86
CA ASP A 43 -2.21 -2.48 8.25
C ASP A 43 -0.78 -1.96 8.09
N TYR A 44 0.05 -2.13 9.12
CA TYR A 44 1.46 -1.70 9.14
C TYR A 44 2.34 -2.49 8.17
N LEU A 45 1.90 -3.67 7.71
CA LEU A 45 2.59 -4.46 6.69
C LEU A 45 2.26 -4.03 5.27
N GLN A 46 1.29 -3.12 5.11
CA GLN A 46 0.72 -2.78 3.82
C GLN A 46 0.88 -1.29 3.54
N ARG A 47 0.99 -0.99 2.25
CA ARG A 47 1.05 0.39 1.76
C ARG A 47 0.18 0.50 0.56
N HIS A 48 -0.79 1.40 0.59
CA HIS A 48 -1.81 1.48 -0.43
C HIS A 48 -1.91 2.89 -1.02
N LEU A 49 -2.30 2.94 -2.30
CA LEU A 49 -2.65 4.18 -2.97
C LEU A 49 -4.06 4.59 -2.54
N HIS A 50 -4.19 5.85 -2.16
CA HIS A 50 -5.45 6.49 -1.81
C HIS A 50 -5.63 7.78 -2.61
N ARG A 51 -6.87 8.27 -2.69
CA ARG A 51 -7.19 9.62 -3.13
C ARG A 51 -8.11 10.32 -2.15
N VAL A 52 -8.04 11.65 -2.08
CA VAL A 52 -8.96 12.48 -1.29
C VAL A 52 -9.17 13.84 -1.96
N ALA A 53 -10.39 14.36 -1.89
CA ALA A 53 -10.71 15.70 -2.41
C ALA A 53 -10.22 16.78 -1.43
N LEU A 54 -9.55 17.81 -1.94
CA LEU A 54 -9.02 18.93 -1.15
C LEU A 54 -10.13 19.78 -0.52
N ASP A 55 -11.30 19.79 -1.14
CA ASP A 55 -12.50 20.46 -0.63
C ASP A 55 -13.24 19.65 0.43
N GLY A 56 -12.69 18.48 0.83
CA GLY A 56 -13.25 17.56 1.81
C GLY A 56 -14.70 17.13 1.55
N SER A 57 -15.15 17.16 0.30
CA SER A 57 -16.49 16.73 -0.09
C SER A 57 -16.72 15.23 0.10
N ALA A 58 -15.65 14.44 0.16
CA ALA A 58 -15.68 13.00 0.38
C ALA A 58 -14.52 12.54 1.29
N PRO A 59 -14.70 11.46 2.06
CA PRO A 59 -13.61 10.81 2.79
C PRO A 59 -12.55 10.24 1.83
N PRO A 60 -11.33 9.94 2.31
CA PRO A 60 -10.34 9.24 1.51
C PRO A 60 -10.84 7.90 0.98
N GLU A 61 -10.47 7.59 -0.26
CA GLU A 61 -10.78 6.34 -0.94
C GLU A 61 -9.48 5.58 -1.23
N ARG A 62 -9.45 4.29 -0.85
CA ARG A 62 -8.37 3.36 -1.22
C ARG A 62 -8.58 2.86 -2.64
N LEU A 63 -7.54 2.95 -3.48
CA LEU A 63 -7.57 2.60 -4.90
C LEU A 63 -6.94 1.23 -5.20
N THR A 64 -6.09 0.73 -4.31
CA THR A 64 -5.44 -0.59 -4.44
C THR A 64 -6.14 -1.63 -3.55
N SER A 65 -6.41 -2.82 -4.10
CA SER A 65 -7.13 -3.90 -3.39
C SER A 65 -6.23 -5.04 -2.88
N ARG A 66 -5.17 -5.38 -3.62
CA ARG A 66 -4.28 -6.50 -3.29
C ARG A 66 -3.56 -6.26 -1.96
N SER A 67 -3.47 -7.26 -1.09
CA SER A 67 -2.68 -7.13 0.13
C SER A 67 -1.19 -7.03 -0.19
N GLY A 68 -0.49 -6.10 0.47
CA GLY A 68 0.95 -5.97 0.39
C GLY A 68 1.43 -4.53 0.32
N VAL A 69 2.67 -4.38 -0.14
CA VAL A 69 3.30 -3.09 -0.33
C VAL A 69 3.17 -2.68 -1.79
N HIS A 70 2.40 -1.63 -2.04
CA HIS A 70 2.29 -0.98 -3.33
C HIS A 70 3.34 0.12 -3.49
N GLY A 71 3.86 0.27 -4.70
CA GLY A 71 5.05 1.07 -5.00
C GLY A 71 6.36 0.37 -4.59
N SER A 72 7.47 1.05 -4.84
CA SER A 72 8.80 0.56 -4.47
C SER A 72 9.05 0.68 -2.97
N VAL A 73 9.76 -0.30 -2.40
CA VAL A 73 10.16 -0.32 -0.97
C VAL A 73 10.94 0.94 -0.56
N ARG A 74 11.58 1.66 -1.50
CA ARG A 74 12.33 2.91 -1.24
C ARG A 74 11.58 4.20 -1.61
N GLY A 75 10.29 4.10 -1.94
CA GLY A 75 9.49 5.22 -2.48
C GLY A 75 9.55 5.27 -4.01
N GLY A 76 8.51 5.84 -4.63
CA GLY A 76 8.31 5.82 -6.08
C GLY A 76 7.79 4.48 -6.61
N GLY A 77 7.73 4.31 -7.94
CA GLY A 77 7.16 3.11 -8.58
C GLY A 77 5.63 3.05 -8.61
N MET A 78 4.96 4.02 -7.98
CA MET A 78 3.56 4.35 -8.18
C MET A 78 3.48 5.57 -9.10
N ALA A 79 2.65 5.53 -10.14
CA ALA A 79 2.47 6.66 -11.04
C ALA A 79 1.02 6.75 -11.51
N VAL A 80 0.43 7.95 -11.40
CA VAL A 80 -0.89 8.27 -11.94
C VAL A 80 -0.72 8.88 -13.32
N ALA A 81 -1.52 8.43 -14.29
CA ALA A 81 -1.52 8.99 -15.64
C ALA A 81 -1.97 10.46 -15.61
N HIS A 82 -1.39 11.30 -16.47
CA HIS A 82 -1.71 12.75 -16.52
C HIS A 82 -3.15 13.05 -16.90
N ASP A 83 -3.83 12.12 -17.58
CA ASP A 83 -5.25 12.20 -17.93
C ASP A 83 -6.16 11.59 -16.84
N HIS A 84 -5.58 11.13 -15.73
CA HIS A 84 -6.26 10.56 -14.57
C HIS A 84 -7.14 9.35 -14.90
N SER A 85 -6.84 8.65 -16.00
CA SER A 85 -7.58 7.48 -16.46
C SER A 85 -7.10 6.18 -15.80
N ALA A 86 -5.85 6.13 -15.37
CA ALA A 86 -5.20 4.93 -14.86
C ALA A 86 -3.99 5.26 -13.96
N PHE A 87 -3.49 4.25 -13.27
CA PHE A 87 -2.24 4.29 -12.54
C PHE A 87 -1.45 2.99 -12.75
N VAL A 88 -0.13 3.08 -12.63
CA VAL A 88 0.75 1.90 -12.60
C VAL A 88 0.99 1.51 -11.16
N ASP A 89 0.65 0.26 -10.85
CA ASP A 89 0.84 -0.34 -9.54
C ASP A 89 1.97 -1.38 -9.60
N GLN A 90 2.94 -1.24 -8.71
CA GLN A 90 3.94 -2.27 -8.42
C GLN A 90 3.67 -2.83 -7.03
N CYS A 91 3.26 -4.09 -6.92
CA CYS A 91 2.87 -4.70 -5.66
C CYS A 91 3.74 -5.91 -5.34
N SER A 92 4.15 -6.04 -4.07
CA SER A 92 4.84 -7.22 -3.53
C SER A 92 4.41 -7.48 -2.09
N ALA A 93 4.58 -8.72 -1.64
CA ALA A 93 4.33 -9.12 -0.25
C ALA A 93 5.44 -10.06 0.24
N ALA A 94 5.42 -10.38 1.53
CA ALA A 94 6.46 -11.22 2.15
C ALA A 94 6.54 -12.64 1.54
N ASP A 95 5.44 -13.13 0.97
CA ASP A 95 5.30 -14.43 0.33
C ASP A 95 5.10 -14.35 -1.19
N THR A 96 4.93 -13.15 -1.74
CA THR A 96 4.54 -12.92 -3.13
C THR A 96 5.56 -12.03 -3.82
N PRO A 97 6.27 -12.54 -4.85
CA PRO A 97 7.20 -11.73 -5.64
C PRO A 97 6.54 -10.50 -6.25
N VAL A 98 7.37 -9.53 -6.65
CA VAL A 98 6.88 -8.30 -7.25
C VAL A 98 6.14 -8.55 -8.57
N ALA A 99 4.99 -7.90 -8.71
CA ALA A 99 4.24 -7.82 -9.96
C ALA A 99 3.93 -6.34 -10.25
N THR A 100 3.84 -5.99 -11.53
CA THR A 100 3.47 -4.65 -11.99
C THR A 100 2.26 -4.74 -12.91
N SER A 101 1.28 -3.88 -12.67
CA SER A 101 0.03 -3.82 -13.42
C SER A 101 -0.34 -2.37 -13.76
N LEU A 102 -1.08 -2.20 -14.86
CA LEU A 102 -1.81 -0.97 -15.16
C LEU A 102 -3.23 -1.13 -14.64
N CYS A 103 -3.64 -0.25 -13.75
CA CYS A 103 -4.94 -0.28 -13.08
C CYS A 103 -5.76 0.93 -13.52
N PRO A 104 -7.04 0.77 -13.91
CA PRO A 104 -7.90 1.91 -14.21
C PRO A 104 -8.17 2.71 -12.94
N LEU A 105 -8.29 4.03 -13.10
CA LEU A 105 -8.78 4.89 -12.03
C LEU A 105 -10.31 4.96 -12.09
N PRO A 106 -11.00 4.76 -10.95
CA PRO A 106 -12.42 5.02 -10.90
C PRO A 106 -12.69 6.51 -11.19
N PRO A 107 -13.80 6.87 -11.85
CA PRO A 107 -14.10 8.26 -12.16
C PRO A 107 -14.26 9.07 -10.87
N LEU A 108 -14.03 10.39 -10.93
CA LEU A 108 -14.17 11.24 -9.74
C LEU A 108 -15.62 11.32 -9.23
N SER A 109 -16.60 11.09 -10.11
CA SER A 109 -18.01 10.99 -9.73
C SER A 109 -18.32 9.78 -8.84
N SER A 110 -17.42 8.80 -8.76
CA SER A 110 -17.58 7.63 -7.89
C SER A 110 -16.85 7.77 -6.56
N LEU A 111 -16.33 8.97 -6.21
CA LEU A 111 -15.80 9.22 -4.88
C LEU A 111 -16.85 8.77 -3.84
N PRO A 112 -16.52 7.83 -2.94
CA PRO A 112 -17.48 7.23 -2.07
C PRO A 112 -18.04 8.29 -1.12
N GLN A 113 -19.36 8.54 -1.19
CA GLN A 113 -20.06 9.25 -0.11
C GLN A 113 -20.10 8.41 1.17
N SER A 114 -19.83 7.10 1.06
CA SER A 114 -19.48 6.18 2.14
C SER A 114 -19.38 4.75 1.56
N THR A 115 -18.35 4.01 1.97
CA THR A 115 -18.01 2.59 1.69
C THR A 115 -17.34 2.24 0.36
N ALA A 116 -16.32 1.37 0.49
CA ALA A 116 -15.35 0.94 -0.50
C ALA A 116 -15.99 0.19 -1.68
N SER A 117 -15.58 0.53 -2.89
CA SER A 117 -16.03 -0.11 -4.12
C SER A 117 -15.00 -1.17 -4.56
N ASP A 118 -15.38 -2.44 -4.46
CA ASP A 118 -14.67 -3.63 -5.00
C ASP A 118 -14.78 -3.76 -6.54
N ALA A 119 -15.12 -2.68 -7.27
CA ALA A 119 -15.58 -2.78 -8.66
C ALA A 119 -14.49 -2.64 -9.75
N ALA A 120 -13.20 -2.65 -9.42
CA ALA A 120 -12.13 -2.33 -10.39
C ALA A 120 -11.16 -3.48 -10.72
N GLU A 121 -11.35 -4.69 -10.19
CA GLU A 121 -10.36 -5.76 -10.38
C GLU A 121 -10.34 -6.36 -11.81
N ASP A 122 -11.46 -6.39 -12.52
CA ASP A 122 -11.59 -7.04 -13.85
C ASP A 122 -10.91 -6.27 -15.00
N ALA A 123 -10.50 -5.02 -14.77
CA ALA A 123 -9.88 -4.16 -15.80
C ALA A 123 -8.39 -3.93 -15.57
N VAL A 124 -7.76 -4.66 -14.64
CA VAL A 124 -6.33 -4.59 -14.36
C VAL A 124 -5.54 -5.33 -15.44
N LEU A 125 -4.63 -4.62 -16.11
CA LEU A 125 -3.75 -5.19 -17.15
C LEU A 125 -2.38 -5.53 -16.54
N PRO A 126 -1.97 -6.81 -16.50
CA PRO A 126 -0.64 -7.18 -16.03
C PRO A 126 0.43 -6.69 -17.02
N LEU A 127 1.46 -6.01 -16.50
CA LEU A 127 2.60 -5.51 -17.28
C LEU A 127 3.85 -6.35 -17.05
N PHE A 128 4.07 -6.80 -15.81
CA PHE A 128 5.23 -7.60 -15.42
C PHE A 128 4.88 -8.52 -14.25
N ASP A 129 5.39 -9.75 -14.32
CA ASP A 129 5.33 -10.72 -13.23
C ASP A 129 6.72 -11.32 -13.06
N ALA A 130 7.34 -11.13 -11.89
CA ALA A 130 8.69 -11.60 -11.64
C ALA A 130 8.82 -13.13 -11.67
N ALA A 131 7.79 -13.86 -11.23
CA ALA A 131 7.78 -15.32 -11.21
C ALA A 131 7.68 -15.91 -12.63
N GLN A 132 6.94 -15.23 -13.52
CA GLN A 132 6.87 -15.56 -14.95
C GLN A 132 8.13 -15.14 -15.72
N ALA A 133 8.70 -13.98 -15.39
CA ALA A 133 9.83 -13.41 -16.12
C ALA A 133 11.16 -14.12 -15.86
N ASP A 134 11.37 -14.69 -14.66
CA ASP A 134 12.59 -15.39 -14.29
C ASP A 134 12.28 -16.67 -13.50
N ALA A 135 12.59 -17.83 -14.10
CA ALA A 135 12.38 -19.13 -13.50
C ALA A 135 13.09 -19.30 -12.13
N ARG A 136 14.16 -18.55 -11.87
CA ARG A 136 14.86 -18.57 -10.57
C ARG A 136 13.99 -18.00 -9.47
N VAL A 137 13.18 -16.97 -9.76
CA VAL A 137 12.24 -16.39 -8.78
C VAL A 137 11.22 -17.43 -8.36
N SER A 138 10.57 -18.08 -9.33
CA SER A 138 9.64 -19.19 -9.09
C SER A 138 10.30 -20.35 -8.33
N SER A 139 11.53 -20.73 -8.70
CA SER A 139 12.26 -21.79 -8.01
C SER A 139 12.53 -21.42 -6.54
N MET A 140 12.85 -20.16 -6.26
CA MET A 140 13.20 -19.70 -4.93
C MET A 140 11.97 -19.55 -4.04
N SER A 141 10.80 -19.20 -4.60
CA SER A 141 9.52 -19.21 -3.88
C SER A 141 9.10 -20.59 -3.36
N THR A 142 9.62 -21.68 -3.94
CA THR A 142 9.37 -23.04 -3.41
C THR A 142 10.31 -23.44 -2.26
N VAL A 143 11.44 -22.73 -2.12
CA VAL A 143 12.48 -23.04 -1.12
C VAL A 143 12.43 -22.06 0.06
N LEU A 144 12.15 -20.78 -0.21
CA LEU A 144 12.04 -19.75 0.81
C LEU A 144 10.68 -19.84 1.49
N ARG A 145 10.68 -19.88 2.82
CA ARG A 145 9.47 -19.74 3.62
C ARG A 145 9.33 -18.27 4.04
N PRO A 146 8.15 -17.65 3.87
CA PRO A 146 7.92 -16.30 4.34
C PRO A 146 8.06 -16.25 5.87
N PRO A 147 8.46 -15.10 6.44
CA PRO A 147 8.52 -14.95 7.88
C PRO A 147 7.11 -15.02 8.48
N ARG A 148 7.05 -15.41 9.75
CA ARG A 148 5.87 -15.20 10.57
C ARG A 148 5.95 -13.83 11.22
N PHE A 149 4.97 -12.99 10.96
CA PHE A 149 4.84 -11.70 11.63
C PHE A 149 4.26 -11.90 13.03
N VAL A 150 4.89 -11.29 14.04
CA VAL A 150 4.49 -11.36 15.44
C VAL A 150 4.56 -9.99 16.08
N THR A 151 3.69 -9.79 17.07
CA THR A 151 3.71 -8.60 17.91
C THR A 151 4.23 -8.99 19.30
N LEU A 152 4.97 -8.08 19.91
CA LEU A 152 5.47 -8.25 21.27
C LEU A 152 5.39 -6.91 22.02
N PRO A 153 4.93 -6.89 23.28
CA PRO A 153 4.97 -5.67 24.08
C PRO A 153 6.42 -5.32 24.43
N SER A 154 6.71 -4.02 24.46
CA SER A 154 7.89 -3.47 25.11
C SER A 154 7.92 -3.81 26.60
N THR A 155 9.09 -3.71 27.23
CA THR A 155 9.30 -4.09 28.64
C THR A 155 8.39 -3.33 29.61
N ASP A 156 8.02 -2.10 29.28
CA ASP A 156 7.09 -1.26 30.06
C ASP A 156 5.61 -1.45 29.66
N GLY A 157 5.33 -2.24 28.61
CA GLY A 157 3.99 -2.48 28.09
C GLY A 157 3.37 -1.30 27.34
N MET A 158 4.12 -0.21 27.10
CA MET A 158 3.57 1.03 26.54
C MET A 158 3.54 1.03 25.01
N VAL A 159 4.38 0.21 24.39
CA VAL A 159 4.55 0.13 22.93
C VAL A 159 4.42 -1.32 22.47
N THR A 160 3.68 -1.53 21.38
CA THR A 160 3.66 -2.80 20.64
C THR A 160 4.76 -2.78 19.60
N LEU A 161 5.72 -3.70 19.72
CA LEU A 161 6.79 -3.90 18.75
C LEU A 161 6.34 -4.94 17.72
N GLN A 162 6.68 -4.69 16.46
CA GLN A 162 6.41 -5.58 15.32
C GLN A 162 7.70 -6.31 14.95
N ALA A 163 7.62 -7.62 14.69
CA ALA A 163 8.78 -8.43 14.29
C ALA A 163 8.43 -9.46 13.22
N ALA A 164 9.43 -9.80 12.41
CA ALA A 164 9.39 -10.89 11.45
C ALA A 164 10.30 -12.02 11.95
N LEU A 165 9.73 -13.22 12.18
CA LEU A 165 10.48 -14.39 12.62
C LEU A 165 10.63 -15.40 11.49
N TYR A 166 11.86 -15.84 11.25
CA TYR A 166 12.15 -16.94 10.34
C TYR A 166 12.37 -18.22 11.13
N ASP A 167 11.38 -19.12 11.08
CA ASP A 167 11.48 -20.39 11.77
C ASP A 167 12.49 -21.31 11.02
N PRO A 168 13.40 -21.98 11.75
CA PRO A 168 14.33 -22.92 11.14
C PRO A 168 13.59 -24.12 10.56
N ASP A 169 14.14 -24.69 9.48
CA ASP A 169 13.54 -25.85 8.84
C ASP A 169 13.64 -27.09 9.76
N VAL A 170 12.52 -27.46 10.38
CA VAL A 170 12.40 -28.61 11.28
C VAL A 170 12.86 -29.92 10.62
N SER A 171 12.66 -30.07 9.30
CA SER A 171 13.12 -31.27 8.58
C SER A 171 14.64 -31.38 8.51
N ARG A 172 15.35 -30.25 8.57
CA ARG A 172 16.80 -30.15 8.47
C ARG A 172 17.47 -30.02 9.84
N PHE A 173 16.84 -29.35 10.79
CA PHE A 173 17.44 -28.99 12.08
C PHE A 173 16.77 -29.64 13.30
N GLY A 174 15.68 -30.38 13.13
CA GLY A 174 14.92 -31.01 14.23
C GLY A 174 13.98 -30.03 14.97
N PRO A 175 13.30 -30.48 16.04
CA PRO A 175 12.25 -29.73 16.74
C PRO A 175 12.73 -28.61 17.68
N GLY A 176 14.03 -28.28 17.68
CA GLY A 176 14.62 -27.26 18.55
C GLY A 176 14.85 -27.71 20.01
N PRO A 177 15.22 -26.78 20.92
CA PRO A 177 15.44 -25.35 20.65
C PRO A 177 16.70 -25.12 19.81
N HIS A 178 16.64 -24.12 18.94
CA HIS A 178 17.77 -23.65 18.15
C HIS A 178 18.44 -22.48 18.90
N PRO A 179 19.78 -22.35 18.83
CA PRO A 179 20.54 -21.35 19.59
C PRO A 179 20.15 -19.90 19.26
#